data_AF-A0A9W4N9B7-F1
#
_entry.id   AF-A0A9W4N9B7-F1
#
_cell.length_a   1.000
_cell.length_b   1.000
_cell.length_c   1.000
_cell.angle_alpha   90.00
_cell.angle_beta   90.00
_cell.angle_gamma   90.00
#
_symmetry.space_group_name_H-M   'P 1'
#
loop_
_entity.id
_entity.type
_entity.pdbx_description
1 polymer ?
#
loop_
_entity_poly.entity_id
_entity_poly.type
_entity_poly.pdbx_seq_one_letter_code
_entity_poly.pdbx_strand_id
1 'polypeptide(L)'
;MSQHTNQEFYGGAIRGVVPQNWIDSSTLREVPDHQELFLSPTTLSNLIIEINQRVPQEEALTASAKFSNRPAAPSGSATSLQIDHAACLYHLHDLCDEGDTMKVVTSPSKVDVQLASSSPSPAPIKAYRGVVSFTTPKKDAEPVSAGGTPPSSRLTCHYLLVRLVAQETDLLVFFNVPHEEFEKSGDPKGLAAEEALAADTISALVGKLQICDWGLFV
;
A
#
# COMPACT_ATOMS: atom_id res chain seq x y z
N MET A 1 11.46 18.30 -7.38
CA MET A 1 11.02 17.99 -6.00
C MET A 1 9.52 17.95 -6.03
N SER A 2 8.94 16.78 -5.74
CA SER A 2 7.49 16.62 -5.64
C SER A 2 6.95 17.47 -4.50
N GLN A 3 5.98 18.33 -4.77
CA GLN A 3 5.34 19.17 -3.74
C GLN A 3 4.27 18.34 -3.03
N HIS A 4 4.28 18.38 -1.70
CA HIS A 4 3.33 17.70 -0.84
C HIS A 4 2.65 18.74 0.05
N THR A 5 1.39 18.51 0.40
CA THR A 5 0.70 19.30 1.43
C THR A 5 0.55 18.49 2.71
N ASN A 6 0.56 19.15 3.86
CA ASN A 6 0.20 18.50 5.12
C ASN A 6 -1.29 18.18 5.10
N GLN A 7 -1.65 17.01 5.61
CA GLN A 7 -3.03 16.53 5.64
C GLN A 7 -3.34 15.93 7.00
N GLU A 8 -4.56 16.20 7.47
CA GLU A 8 -5.17 15.56 8.62
C GLU A 8 -6.03 14.39 8.13
N PHE A 9 -5.90 13.25 8.79
CA PHE A 9 -6.64 12.03 8.51
C PHE A 9 -7.45 11.66 9.74
N TYR A 10 -8.61 11.03 9.55
CA TYR A 10 -9.49 10.55 10.61
C TYR A 10 -9.82 11.65 11.63
N GLY A 11 -10.29 12.80 11.13
CA GLY A 11 -10.62 13.96 11.97
C GLY A 11 -9.42 14.58 12.70
N GLY A 12 -8.19 14.35 12.21
CA GLY A 12 -6.95 14.87 12.81
C GLY A 12 -6.29 13.94 13.82
N ALA A 13 -6.84 12.74 14.04
CA ALA A 13 -6.21 11.72 14.88
C ALA A 13 -4.86 11.24 14.30
N ILE A 14 -4.72 11.27 12.97
CA ILE A 14 -3.45 11.02 12.28
C ILE A 14 -3.13 12.24 11.40
N ARG A 15 -1.85 12.59 11.30
CA ARG A 15 -1.34 13.62 10.40
C ARG A 15 -0.25 13.06 9.51
N GLY A 16 -0.16 13.58 8.29
CA GLY A 16 0.90 13.22 7.37
C GLY A 16 0.91 14.16 6.18
N VAL A 17 1.15 13.60 5.00
CA VAL A 17 1.18 14.36 3.75
C VAL A 17 0.48 13.63 2.63
N VAL A 18 -0.06 14.40 1.71
CA VAL A 18 -0.56 13.92 0.41
C VAL A 18 0.09 14.73 -0.70
N PRO A 19 0.14 14.21 -1.95
CA PRO A 19 0.61 15.00 -3.07
C PRO A 19 -0.20 16.30 -3.21
N GLN A 20 0.46 17.36 -3.64
CA GLN A 20 -0.20 18.66 -3.77
C GLN A 20 -1.36 18.60 -4.78
N ASN A 21 -2.45 19.31 -4.48
CA ASN A 21 -3.67 19.41 -5.30
C ASN A 21 -4.46 18.11 -5.47
N TRP A 22 -4.14 17.06 -4.72
CA TRP A 22 -4.96 15.85 -4.71
C TRP A 22 -6.28 16.09 -3.98
N ILE A 23 -7.33 15.46 -4.51
CA ILE A 23 -8.70 15.67 -4.07
C ILE A 23 -9.03 14.63 -3.01
N ASP A 24 -9.47 15.07 -1.84
CA ASP A 24 -10.11 14.21 -0.85
C ASP A 24 -11.46 13.71 -1.39
N SER A 25 -11.54 12.40 -1.61
CA SER A 25 -12.72 11.77 -2.21
C SER A 25 -13.95 11.75 -1.30
N SER A 26 -13.79 11.95 0.02
CA SER A 26 -14.91 12.05 0.98
C SER A 26 -15.84 13.22 0.67
N THR A 27 -15.31 14.25 -0.01
CA THR A 27 -16.07 15.40 -0.51
C THR A 27 -16.98 15.07 -1.69
N LEU A 28 -16.73 13.93 -2.36
CA LEU A 28 -17.42 13.50 -3.57
C LEU A 28 -18.35 12.31 -3.31
N ARG A 29 -17.98 11.42 -2.39
CA ARG A 29 -18.69 10.19 -2.08
C ARG A 29 -18.38 9.73 -0.66
N GLU A 30 -19.21 8.83 -0.14
CA GLU A 30 -18.88 8.14 1.11
C GLU A 30 -17.64 7.24 0.92
N VAL A 31 -16.77 7.29 1.92
CA VAL A 31 -15.57 6.46 2.09
C VAL A 31 -15.73 5.73 3.43
N PRO A 32 -15.41 4.43 3.52
CA PRO A 32 -15.50 3.70 4.79
C PRO A 32 -14.71 4.38 5.91
N ASP A 33 -15.22 4.35 7.15
CA ASP A 33 -14.64 5.08 8.29
C ASP A 33 -13.17 4.75 8.60
N HIS A 34 -12.74 3.53 8.26
CA HIS A 34 -11.37 3.06 8.46
C HIS A 34 -10.44 3.42 7.28
N GLN A 35 -10.95 4.11 6.25
CA GLN A 35 -10.22 4.48 5.04
C GLN A 35 -10.24 5.98 4.79
N GLU A 36 -9.15 6.47 4.24
CA GLU A 36 -9.02 7.79 3.63
C GLU A 36 -8.59 7.58 2.17
N LEU A 37 -9.20 8.29 1.23
CA LEU A 37 -8.91 8.13 -0.19
C LEU A 37 -8.72 9.50 -0.86
N PHE A 38 -7.56 9.67 -1.48
CA PHE A 38 -7.19 10.85 -2.25
C PHE A 38 -6.99 10.49 -3.72
N LEU A 39 -7.48 11.35 -4.60
CA LEU A 39 -7.46 11.15 -6.04
C LEU A 39 -6.59 12.21 -6.73
N SER A 40 -5.79 11.77 -7.69
CA SER A 40 -5.11 12.70 -8.60
C SER A 40 -6.14 13.40 -9.49
N PRO A 41 -6.04 14.74 -9.67
CA PRO A 41 -6.91 15.48 -10.58
C PRO A 41 -6.51 15.30 -12.06
N THR A 42 -5.32 14.77 -12.35
CA THR A 42 -4.72 14.74 -13.69
C THR A 42 -4.35 13.35 -14.20
N THR A 43 -4.35 12.35 -13.31
CA THR A 43 -4.02 10.96 -13.62
C THR A 43 -5.04 10.06 -12.93
N LEU A 44 -5.07 8.77 -13.27
CA LEU A 44 -5.90 7.79 -12.55
C LEU A 44 -5.26 7.28 -11.24
N SER A 45 -4.15 7.88 -10.81
CA SER A 45 -3.50 7.52 -9.55
C SER A 45 -4.32 7.90 -8.33
N ASN A 46 -4.17 7.11 -7.28
CA ASN A 46 -4.83 7.33 -6.01
C ASN A 46 -3.96 6.93 -4.82
N LEU A 47 -4.30 7.47 -3.66
CA LEU A 47 -3.60 7.27 -2.39
C LEU A 47 -4.67 6.89 -1.38
N ILE A 48 -4.52 5.69 -0.85
CA ILE A 48 -5.39 5.12 0.17
C ILE A 48 -4.60 5.03 1.47
N ILE A 49 -5.21 5.43 2.57
CA ILE A 49 -4.71 5.17 3.92
C ILE A 49 -5.79 4.37 4.63
N GLU A 50 -5.40 3.27 5.27
CA GLU A 50 -6.35 2.31 5.82
C GLU A 50 -5.89 1.78 7.18
N ILE A 51 -6.84 1.72 8.13
CA ILE A 51 -6.64 1.15 9.45
C ILE A 51 -7.24 -0.25 9.47
N ASN A 52 -6.37 -1.26 9.50
CA ASN A 52 -6.77 -2.67 9.55
C ASN A 52 -6.38 -3.33 10.87
N GLN A 53 -7.07 -4.42 11.19
CA GLN A 53 -6.63 -5.30 12.28
C GLN A 53 -5.25 -5.87 11.96
N ARG A 54 -4.43 -6.03 13.00
CA ARG A 54 -3.09 -6.58 12.87
C ARG A 54 -3.18 -8.04 12.46
N VAL A 55 -2.53 -8.38 11.34
CA VAL A 55 -2.53 -9.75 10.83
C VAL A 55 -1.81 -10.67 11.83
N PRO A 56 -2.46 -11.74 12.32
CA PRO A 56 -1.84 -12.75 13.16
C PRO A 56 -0.69 -13.45 12.45
N GLN A 57 0.32 -13.88 13.22
CA GLN A 57 1.50 -14.53 12.66
C GLN A 57 1.15 -15.76 11.80
N GLU A 58 0.19 -16.57 12.24
CA GLU A 58 -0.19 -17.81 11.56
C GLU A 58 -0.85 -17.52 10.20
N GLU A 59 -1.71 -16.51 10.15
CA GLU A 59 -2.37 -16.06 8.92
C GLU A 59 -1.37 -15.47 7.92
N ALA A 60 -0.48 -14.60 8.39
CA ALA A 60 0.58 -14.03 7.57
C ALA A 60 1.44 -15.13 6.94
N LEU A 61 1.93 -16.09 7.74
CA LEU A 61 2.77 -17.18 7.25
C LEU A 61 2.01 -18.12 6.29
N THR A 62 0.72 -18.38 6.56
CA THR A 62 -0.14 -19.20 5.69
C THR A 62 -0.36 -18.53 4.34
N ALA A 63 -0.65 -17.23 4.31
CA ALA A 63 -0.79 -16.47 3.07
C ALA A 63 0.52 -16.44 2.27
N SER A 64 1.64 -16.19 2.93
CA SER A 64 2.96 -16.18 2.27
C SER A 64 3.33 -17.55 1.66
N ALA A 65 2.93 -18.64 2.31
CA ALA A 65 3.15 -20.01 1.82
C ALA A 65 2.34 -20.28 0.54
N LYS A 66 1.06 -19.87 0.53
CA LYS A 66 0.19 -19.94 -0.66
C LYS A 66 0.80 -19.17 -1.83
N PHE A 67 1.26 -17.94 -1.58
CA PHE A 67 1.87 -17.10 -2.62
C PHE A 67 3.16 -17.72 -3.19
N SER A 68 4.00 -18.31 -2.34
CA SER A 68 5.27 -18.90 -2.77
C SER A 68 5.14 -20.31 -3.33
N ASN A 69 3.93 -20.88 -3.36
CA ASN A 69 3.66 -22.29 -3.63
C ASN A 69 4.60 -23.24 -2.85
N ARG A 70 4.81 -22.93 -1.57
CA ARG A 70 5.68 -23.66 -0.65
C ARG A 70 4.90 -24.04 0.61
N PRO A 71 5.26 -25.14 1.29
CA PRO A 71 4.66 -25.46 2.57
C PRO A 71 4.94 -24.35 3.59
N ALA A 72 3.94 -24.04 4.42
CA ALA A 72 4.10 -23.07 5.49
C ALA A 72 5.19 -23.54 6.46
N ALA A 73 6.10 -22.63 6.82
CA ALA A 73 7.08 -22.91 7.84
C ALA A 73 6.37 -23.17 9.18
N PRO A 74 6.81 -24.15 9.99
CA PRO A 74 6.20 -24.41 11.28
C PRO A 74 6.26 -23.17 12.19
N SER A 75 5.14 -22.87 12.84
CA SER A 75 5.01 -21.80 13.83
C SER A 75 6.11 -21.92 14.89
N GLY A 76 7.08 -21.00 14.87
CA GLY A 76 8.24 -21.00 15.78
C GLY A 76 9.61 -20.96 15.10
N SER A 77 9.71 -21.31 13.82
CA SER A 77 10.97 -21.22 13.06
C SER A 77 11.16 -19.89 12.31
N ALA A 78 10.08 -19.13 12.09
CA ALA A 78 10.12 -17.90 11.32
C ALA A 78 10.65 -16.73 12.16
N THR A 79 11.60 -15.99 11.60
CA THR A 79 12.10 -14.76 12.22
C THR A 79 11.03 -13.67 12.22
N SER A 80 11.14 -12.70 13.14
CA SER A 80 10.22 -11.54 13.14
C SER A 80 10.18 -10.82 11.79
N LEU A 81 11.31 -10.71 11.09
CA LEU A 81 11.37 -10.07 9.78
C LEU A 81 10.55 -10.85 8.74
N GLN A 82 10.64 -12.18 8.74
CA GLN A 82 9.86 -13.03 7.85
C GLN A 82 8.36 -12.91 8.12
N ILE A 83 7.96 -12.85 9.39
CA ILE A 83 6.55 -12.67 9.79
C ILE A 83 6.03 -11.30 9.34
N ASP A 84 6.82 -10.24 9.53
CA ASP A 84 6.43 -8.90 9.10
C ASP A 84 6.35 -8.77 7.58
N HIS A 85 7.27 -9.39 6.84
CA HIS A 85 7.21 -9.46 5.37
C HIS A 85 5.99 -10.25 4.89
N ALA A 86 5.68 -11.36 5.57
CA ALA A 86 4.50 -12.15 5.28
C ALA A 86 3.21 -11.36 5.53
N ALA A 87 3.17 -10.51 6.57
CA ALA A 87 2.05 -9.60 6.83
C ALA A 87 1.91 -8.54 5.72
N CYS A 88 3.02 -8.00 5.19
CA CYS A 88 2.97 -7.11 4.01
C CYS A 88 2.29 -7.81 2.83
N LEU A 89 2.72 -9.04 2.52
CA LEU A 89 2.17 -9.80 1.40
C LEU A 89 0.72 -10.22 1.62
N TYR A 90 0.30 -10.47 2.86
CA TYR A 90 -1.10 -10.73 3.20
C TYR A 90 -1.98 -9.54 2.80
N HIS A 91 -1.67 -8.34 3.30
CA HIS A 91 -2.44 -7.13 3.01
C HIS A 91 -2.47 -6.81 1.51
N LEU A 92 -1.33 -6.98 0.82
CA LEU A 92 -1.26 -6.72 -0.62
C LEU A 92 -2.04 -7.75 -1.44
N HIS A 93 -2.11 -8.99 -0.99
CA HIS A 93 -2.90 -10.02 -1.67
C HIS A 93 -4.40 -9.80 -1.49
N ASP A 94 -4.83 -9.19 -0.39
CA ASP A 94 -6.25 -8.86 -0.16
C ASP A 94 -6.79 -7.82 -1.16
N LEU A 95 -5.89 -7.07 -1.82
CA LEU A 95 -6.23 -6.15 -2.91
C LEU A 95 -6.44 -6.83 -4.27
N CYS A 96 -6.10 -8.13 -4.41
CA CYS A 96 -6.24 -8.85 -5.67
C CYS A 96 -7.66 -9.37 -5.89
N ASP A 97 -8.22 -9.14 -7.08
CA ASP A 97 -9.44 -9.79 -7.53
C ASP A 97 -9.19 -11.20 -8.10
N GLU A 98 -10.26 -11.94 -8.38
CA GLU A 98 -10.17 -13.25 -9.02
C GLU A 98 -9.49 -13.18 -10.40
N GLY A 99 -8.34 -13.83 -10.50
CA GLY A 99 -7.54 -13.89 -11.73
C GLY A 99 -6.41 -12.87 -11.79
N ASP A 100 -6.32 -11.96 -10.82
CA ASP A 100 -5.20 -11.05 -10.69
C ASP A 100 -3.91 -11.79 -10.37
N THR A 101 -2.81 -11.23 -10.85
CA THR A 101 -1.46 -11.69 -10.48
C THR A 101 -0.69 -10.56 -9.83
N MET A 102 -0.06 -10.84 -8.69
CA MET A 102 0.81 -9.91 -7.98
C MET A 102 2.29 -10.29 -8.19
N LYS A 103 3.13 -9.30 -8.45
CA LYS A 103 4.59 -9.43 -8.52
C LYS A 103 5.26 -8.44 -7.60
N VAL A 104 6.24 -8.90 -6.84
CA VAL A 104 7.08 -8.01 -6.01
C VAL A 104 8.09 -7.30 -6.91
N VAL A 105 7.97 -5.98 -7.02
CA VAL A 105 8.89 -5.12 -7.78
C VAL A 105 10.04 -4.69 -6.89
N THR A 106 9.72 -4.22 -5.68
CA THR A 106 10.68 -3.88 -4.63
C THR A 106 10.27 -4.63 -3.36
N SER A 107 11.15 -5.49 -2.86
CA SER A 107 10.90 -6.27 -1.64
C SER A 107 10.63 -5.37 -0.43
N PRO A 108 9.83 -5.84 0.54
CA PRO A 108 9.61 -5.09 1.78
C PRO A 108 10.95 -4.74 2.43
N SER A 109 11.09 -3.47 2.79
CA SER A 109 12.27 -2.92 3.44
C SER A 109 11.85 -2.20 4.71
N LYS A 110 12.54 -2.49 5.82
CA LYS A 110 12.25 -1.84 7.11
C LYS A 110 12.57 -0.35 7.03
N VAL A 111 11.70 0.48 7.58
CA VAL A 111 11.86 1.93 7.69
C VAL A 111 11.55 2.40 9.10
N ASP A 112 12.19 3.51 9.49
CA ASP A 112 12.02 4.10 10.82
C ASP A 112 11.02 5.25 10.76
N VAL A 113 9.79 4.97 11.19
CA VAL A 113 8.74 5.98 11.37
C VAL A 113 8.89 6.68 12.71
N GLN A 114 8.73 8.00 12.74
CA GLN A 114 8.91 8.83 13.92
C GLN A 114 7.66 8.84 14.83
N LEU A 115 7.17 7.65 15.19
CA LEU A 115 5.93 7.46 15.96
C LEU A 115 6.16 6.97 17.40
N ALA A 116 7.31 6.34 17.66
CA ALA A 116 7.57 5.68 18.94
C ALA A 116 7.57 6.64 20.14
N SER A 117 7.98 7.90 19.94
CA SER A 117 8.05 8.90 21.00
C SER A 117 6.68 9.38 21.50
N SER A 118 5.63 9.27 20.69
CA SER A 118 4.26 9.64 21.09
C SER A 118 3.41 8.46 21.53
N SER A 119 3.91 7.22 21.39
CA SER A 119 3.17 6.00 21.71
C SER A 119 2.86 5.90 23.22
N PRO A 120 1.63 5.52 23.60
CA PRO A 120 1.28 5.25 24.99
C PRO A 120 1.87 3.94 25.51
N SER A 121 2.45 3.11 24.63
CA SER A 121 3.00 1.80 24.95
C SER A 121 4.49 1.70 24.58
N PRO A 122 5.32 1.00 25.37
CA PRO A 122 6.72 0.72 25.03
C PRO A 122 6.88 -0.35 23.93
N ALA A 123 5.79 -0.94 23.44
CA ALA A 123 5.85 -1.95 22.39
C ALA A 123 6.50 -1.40 21.11
N PRO A 124 7.30 -2.20 20.40
CA PRO A 124 7.99 -1.74 19.19
C PRO A 124 7.00 -1.47 18.07
N ILE A 125 7.08 -0.28 17.48
CA ILE A 125 6.44 0.05 16.20
C ILE A 125 7.40 -0.37 15.09
N LYS A 126 6.91 -1.14 14.12
CA LYS A 126 7.70 -1.57 12.97
C LYS A 126 7.02 -1.09 11.70
N ALA A 127 7.80 -0.52 10.80
CA ALA A 127 7.27 -0.09 9.51
C ALA A 127 8.07 -0.66 8.35
N TYR A 128 7.38 -0.93 7.26
CA TYR A 128 7.94 -1.54 6.05
C TYR A 128 7.36 -0.85 4.83
N ARG A 129 8.21 -0.59 3.83
CA ARG A 129 7.76 -0.10 2.52
C ARG A 129 8.27 -1.00 1.40
N GLY A 130 7.57 -0.99 0.29
CA GLY A 130 7.97 -1.69 -0.92
C GLY A 130 7.10 -1.32 -2.10
N VAL A 131 7.25 -2.07 -3.19
CA VAL A 131 6.48 -1.88 -4.41
C VAL A 131 6.05 -3.23 -4.95
N VAL A 132 4.77 -3.38 -5.25
CA VAL A 132 4.26 -4.52 -6.02
C VAL A 132 3.62 -4.04 -7.31
N SER A 133 3.48 -4.94 -8.27
CA SER A 133 2.68 -4.72 -9.46
C SER A 133 1.56 -5.74 -9.50
N PHE A 134 0.35 -5.28 -9.75
CA PHE A 134 -0.81 -6.11 -10.04
C PHE A 134 -1.05 -6.13 -11.55
N THR A 135 -1.44 -7.29 -12.06
CA THR A 135 -1.82 -7.47 -13.47
C THR A 135 -3.15 -8.20 -13.52
N THR A 136 -4.16 -7.53 -14.10
CA THR A 136 -5.53 -8.03 -14.27
C THR A 136 -5.75 -8.43 -15.74
N PRO A 137 -6.07 -9.69 -16.03
CA PRO A 137 -6.43 -10.12 -17.38
C PRO A 137 -7.73 -9.46 -17.86
N LYS A 138 -7.78 -8.98 -19.11
CA LYS A 138 -9.02 -8.44 -19.68
C LYS A 138 -9.90 -9.58 -20.22
N LYS A 139 -11.09 -9.75 -19.64
CA LYS A 139 -12.03 -10.83 -20.02
C LYS A 139 -12.61 -10.68 -21.44
N ASP A 140 -12.68 -9.46 -21.98
CA ASP A 140 -13.26 -9.16 -23.31
C ASP A 140 -12.20 -8.91 -24.41
N ALA A 141 -10.98 -9.38 -24.20
CA ALA A 141 -9.91 -9.25 -25.16
C ALA A 141 -10.11 -10.17 -26.38
N GLU A 142 -10.14 -9.62 -27.59
CA GLU A 142 -10.07 -10.45 -28.80
C GLU A 142 -8.77 -11.29 -28.79
N PRO A 143 -8.85 -12.56 -29.22
CA PRO A 143 -7.69 -13.45 -29.24
C PRO A 143 -6.60 -12.85 -30.13
N VAL A 144 -5.47 -12.52 -29.52
CA VAL A 144 -4.28 -12.05 -30.22
C VAL A 144 -3.78 -13.15 -31.16
N SER A 145 -3.46 -12.76 -32.40
CA SER A 145 -2.79 -13.65 -33.37
C SER A 145 -1.52 -14.25 -32.75
N ALA A 146 -1.21 -15.49 -33.16
CA ALA A 146 -0.17 -16.34 -32.58
C ALA A 146 1.13 -15.58 -32.23
N GLY A 147 1.35 -15.33 -30.93
CA GLY A 147 2.56 -14.69 -30.39
C GLY A 147 2.35 -13.43 -29.54
N GLY A 148 1.14 -12.86 -29.50
CA GLY A 148 0.84 -11.70 -28.63
C GLY A 148 0.65 -12.08 -27.16
N THR A 149 1.08 -11.22 -26.24
CA THR A 149 0.68 -11.31 -24.83
C THR A 149 -0.81 -10.99 -24.70
N PRO A 150 -1.59 -11.74 -23.92
CA PRO A 150 -3.00 -11.45 -23.74
C PRO A 150 -3.20 -10.05 -23.14
N PRO A 151 -4.24 -9.30 -23.56
CA PRO A 151 -4.47 -7.97 -23.05
C PRO A 151 -4.72 -8.02 -21.54
N SER A 152 -4.01 -7.17 -20.82
CA SER A 152 -4.11 -7.01 -19.38
C SER A 152 -4.00 -5.54 -19.02
N SER A 153 -4.52 -5.18 -17.85
CA SER A 153 -4.27 -3.90 -17.21
C SER A 153 -3.23 -4.09 -16.12
N ARG A 154 -2.31 -3.14 -15.98
CA ARG A 154 -1.26 -3.18 -14.96
C ARG A 154 -1.37 -1.95 -14.07
N LEU A 155 -1.12 -2.13 -12.78
CA LEU A 155 -0.86 -1.04 -11.85
C LEU A 155 0.35 -1.39 -10.97
N THR A 156 1.04 -0.38 -10.48
CA THR A 156 2.01 -0.52 -9.38
C THR A 156 1.43 0.08 -8.12
N CYS A 157 1.67 -0.58 -7.00
CA CYS A 157 1.29 -0.14 -5.67
C CYS A 157 2.55 0.06 -4.85
N HIS A 158 2.85 1.32 -4.54
CA HIS A 158 3.88 1.68 -3.57
C HIS A 158 3.21 1.73 -2.21
N TYR A 159 3.69 0.92 -1.28
CA TYR A 159 3.00 0.76 0.00
C TYR A 159 3.90 1.11 1.18
N LEU A 160 3.26 1.50 2.28
CA LEU A 160 3.82 1.59 3.62
C LEU A 160 2.90 0.83 4.57
N LEU A 161 3.46 -0.15 5.28
CA LEU A 161 2.81 -0.82 6.41
C LEU A 161 3.45 -0.31 7.70
N VAL A 162 2.63 0.12 8.67
CA VAL A 162 3.03 0.47 10.03
C VAL A 162 2.30 -0.45 11.00
N ARG A 163 3.05 -1.31 11.69
CA ARG A 163 2.54 -2.30 12.64
C ARG A 163 2.54 -1.73 14.05
N LEU A 164 1.36 -1.47 14.59
CA LEU A 164 1.13 -0.95 15.94
C LEU A 164 0.75 -2.12 16.86
N VAL A 165 1.77 -2.80 17.39
CA VAL A 165 1.59 -4.08 18.11
C VAL A 165 0.69 -3.94 19.33
N ALA A 166 0.84 -2.87 20.11
CA ALA A 166 0.05 -2.67 21.33
C ALA A 166 -1.43 -2.35 21.05
N GLN A 167 -1.73 -1.84 19.86
CA GLN A 167 -3.06 -1.47 19.40
C GLN A 167 -3.69 -2.57 18.53
N GLU A 168 -3.01 -3.71 18.36
CA GLU A 168 -3.43 -4.78 17.46
C GLU A 168 -3.87 -4.26 16.07
N THR A 169 -3.15 -3.24 15.58
CA THR A 169 -3.48 -2.52 14.35
C THR A 169 -2.33 -2.59 13.35
N ASP A 170 -2.67 -2.77 12.08
CA ASP A 170 -1.78 -2.54 10.93
C ASP A 170 -2.33 -1.33 10.15
N LEU A 171 -1.60 -0.21 10.19
CA LEU A 171 -1.90 1.00 9.41
C LEU A 171 -1.22 0.89 8.05
N LEU A 172 -1.98 0.99 6.98
CA LEU A 172 -1.54 0.82 5.61
C LEU A 172 -1.64 2.13 4.83
N VAL A 173 -0.71 2.31 3.92
CA VAL A 173 -0.77 3.33 2.87
C VAL A 173 -0.52 2.64 1.54
N PHE A 174 -1.38 2.89 0.56
CA PHE A 174 -1.24 2.41 -0.80
C PHE A 174 -1.27 3.59 -1.77
N PHE A 175 -0.19 3.80 -2.51
CA PHE A 175 -0.16 4.71 -3.65
C PHE A 175 -0.21 3.87 -4.92
N ASN A 176 -1.35 3.93 -5.61
CA ASN A 176 -1.62 3.17 -6.82
C ASN A 176 -1.34 4.02 -8.05
N VAL A 177 -0.53 3.50 -8.98
CA VAL A 177 -0.23 4.09 -10.27
C VAL A 177 -0.72 3.14 -11.37
N PRO A 178 -1.89 3.41 -12.00
CA PRO A 178 -2.37 2.64 -13.14
C PRO A 178 -1.51 2.92 -14.38
N HIS A 179 -1.00 1.88 -15.03
CA HIS A 179 -0.11 2.01 -16.19
C HIS A 179 -0.88 2.22 -17.50
N GLU A 180 -2.12 1.74 -17.56
CA GLU A 180 -2.88 1.60 -18.81
C GLU A 180 -3.07 2.92 -19.57
N GLU A 181 -3.35 4.03 -18.87
CA GLU A 181 -3.55 5.33 -19.52
C GLU A 181 -2.26 5.85 -20.18
N PHE A 182 -1.13 5.73 -19.48
CA PHE A 182 0.18 6.12 -19.98
C PHE A 182 0.65 5.25 -21.14
N GLU A 183 0.39 3.95 -21.08
CA GLU A 183 0.70 3.02 -22.17
C GLU A 183 -0.12 3.35 -23.43
N LYS A 184 -1.43 3.62 -23.27
CA LYS A 184 -2.32 4.00 -24.39
C LYS A 184 -1.94 5.34 -25.02
N SER A 185 -1.52 6.31 -24.21
CA SER A 185 -1.08 7.62 -24.68
C SER A 185 0.36 7.62 -25.21
N GLY A 186 1.11 6.52 -25.01
CA GLY A 186 2.52 6.43 -25.39
C GLY A 186 3.41 7.37 -24.58
N ASP A 187 3.08 7.58 -23.30
CA ASP A 187 3.76 8.51 -22.39
C ASP A 187 4.57 7.81 -21.28
N PRO A 188 5.72 7.20 -21.62
CA PRO A 188 6.59 6.58 -20.62
C PRO A 188 7.22 7.60 -19.67
N LYS A 189 7.29 8.88 -20.05
CA LYS A 189 7.84 9.94 -19.19
C LYS A 189 6.83 10.33 -18.11
N GLY A 190 5.56 10.47 -18.46
CA GLY A 190 4.47 10.67 -17.50
C GLY A 190 4.40 9.53 -16.51
N LEU A 191 4.45 8.28 -16.98
CA LEU A 191 4.48 7.11 -16.09
C LEU A 191 5.67 7.17 -15.12
N ALA A 192 6.88 7.43 -15.62
CA ALA A 192 8.06 7.53 -14.77
C ALA A 192 7.98 8.68 -13.74
N ALA A 193 7.37 9.81 -14.11
CA ALA A 193 7.12 10.92 -13.19
C ALA A 193 6.10 10.55 -12.11
N GLU A 194 5.06 9.80 -12.46
CA GLU A 194 4.04 9.34 -11.53
C GLU A 194 4.58 8.29 -10.55
N GLU A 195 5.41 7.36 -11.02
CA GLU A 195 6.13 6.40 -10.19
C GLU A 195 7.10 7.10 -9.22
N ALA A 196 7.77 8.17 -9.67
CA ALA A 196 8.62 8.98 -8.82
C ALA A 196 7.81 9.74 -7.76
N LEU A 197 6.64 10.27 -8.13
CA LEU A 197 5.71 10.92 -7.19
C LEU A 197 5.25 9.93 -6.10
N ALA A 198 4.90 8.70 -6.49
CA ALA A 198 4.49 7.66 -5.56
C ALA A 198 5.62 7.33 -4.55
N ALA A 199 6.84 7.09 -5.05
CA ALA A 199 7.99 6.79 -4.22
C ALA A 199 8.37 7.95 -3.28
N ASP A 200 8.32 9.20 -3.77
CA ASP A 200 8.55 10.41 -2.99
C ASP A 200 7.49 10.57 -1.89
N THR A 201 6.22 10.32 -2.21
CA THR A 201 5.10 10.44 -1.26
C THR A 201 5.21 9.44 -0.12
N ILE A 202 5.48 8.16 -0.44
CA ILE A 202 5.73 7.14 0.58
C ILE A 202 6.95 7.52 1.44
N SER A 203 8.02 8.01 0.83
CA SER A 203 9.21 8.48 1.56
C SER A 203 8.90 9.66 2.48
N ALA A 204 8.08 10.61 2.03
CA ALA A 204 7.66 11.76 2.82
C ALA A 204 6.78 11.35 4.00
N LEU A 205 5.86 10.40 3.80
CA LEU A 205 5.03 9.82 4.86
C LEU A 205 5.87 9.12 5.92
N VAL A 206 6.90 8.34 5.55
CA VAL A 206 7.81 7.72 6.53
C VAL A 206 8.38 8.75 7.52
N GLY A 207 8.73 9.96 7.04
CA GLY A 207 9.29 11.02 7.87
C GLY A 207 8.27 11.94 8.56
N LYS A 208 7.02 11.99 8.07
CA LYS A 208 6.03 13.00 8.50
C LYS A 208 4.74 12.41 9.06
N LEU A 209 4.54 11.11 8.98
CA LEU A 209 3.39 10.44 9.58
C LEU A 209 3.44 10.58 11.10
N GLN A 210 2.34 11.02 11.68
CA GLN A 210 2.18 11.28 13.11
C GLN A 210 0.84 10.74 13.57
N ILE A 211 0.83 10.03 14.69
CA ILE A 211 -0.38 9.69 15.43
C ILE A 211 -0.52 10.74 16.53
N CYS A 212 -1.57 11.54 16.42
CA CYS A 212 -1.88 12.66 17.32
C CYS A 212 -2.88 12.24 18.40
N ASP A 213 -3.81 11.35 18.07
CA ASP A 213 -4.76 10.76 19.02
C ASP A 213 -4.71 9.23 18.96
N TRP A 214 -4.18 8.62 20.02
CA TRP A 214 -4.11 7.17 20.15
C TRP A 214 -5.43 6.53 20.59
N GLY A 215 -6.40 7.35 21.02
CA GLY A 215 -7.78 6.93 21.29
C GLY A 215 -8.49 6.38 20.05
N LEU A 216 -7.95 6.63 18.86
CA LEU A 216 -8.44 6.10 17.59
C LEU A 216 -8.41 4.56 17.50
N PHE A 217 -7.50 3.90 18.23
CA PHE A 217 -7.25 2.46 18.11
C PHE A 217 -7.78 1.62 19.29
N VAL A 218 -8.71 2.17 20.07
CA VAL A 218 -9.21 1.58 21.33
C VAL A 218 -10.57 0.92 21.14
#